data_AF-A0A3B0WZ69-F1
#
_entry.id   AF-A0A3B0WZ69-F1
#
_cell.length_a   1.000
_cell.length_b   1.000
_cell.length_c   1.000
_cell.angle_alpha   90.00
_cell.angle_beta   90.00
_cell.angle_gamma   90.00
#
_symmetry.space_group_name_H-M   'P 1'
#
loop_
_entity.id
_entity.type
_entity.pdbx_description
1 polymer ?
#
loop_
_entity_poly.entity_id
_entity_poly.type
_entity_poly.pdbx_seq_one_letter_code
_entity_poly.pdbx_strand_id
1 'polypeptide(L)'
;RALTEAAQTRLTLMSGSRDDTGLDDYEGAQNMQLQSRVRDWLKVEHHRRDFSQVPGFNSKNFISDILWMLNKLQSKGLNEVVVVDISKSEFDLNVVRVLIPGLEGIADVPGYKPGKRARDLLNSVAKVPVETVQRREEVV
;
A
#
# COMPACT_ATOMS: atom_id res chain seq x y z
N ARG A 1 4.83 9.27 8.37
CA ARG A 1 3.64 8.40 8.43
C ARG A 1 3.99 6.93 8.64
N ALA A 2 4.81 6.28 7.81
CA ALA A 2 5.10 4.84 7.97
C ALA A 2 5.50 4.42 9.42
N LEU A 3 6.41 5.17 10.06
CA LEU A 3 6.82 4.88 11.46
C LEU A 3 5.68 5.06 12.48
N THR A 4 4.87 6.11 12.31
CA THR A 4 3.76 6.40 13.22
C THR A 4 2.62 5.40 13.03
N GLU A 5 2.33 4.99 11.80
CA GLU A 5 1.36 3.93 11.49
C GLU A 5 1.84 2.59 12.06
N ALA A 6 3.12 2.24 11.93
CA ALA A 6 3.66 1.01 12.52
C ALA A 6 3.54 0.99 14.05
N ALA A 7 3.81 2.13 14.71
CA ALA A 7 3.60 2.27 16.14
C ALA A 7 2.10 2.15 16.50
N GLN A 8 1.22 2.80 15.74
CA GLN A 8 -0.22 2.75 15.93
C GLN A 8 -0.75 1.31 15.78
N THR A 9 -0.41 0.60 14.71
CA THR A 9 -0.84 -0.79 14.48
C THR A 9 -0.46 -1.68 15.67
N ARG A 10 0.78 -1.56 16.17
CA ARG A 10 1.24 -2.35 17.31
C ARG A 10 0.50 -1.99 18.60
N LEU A 11 0.29 -0.70 18.85
CA LEU A 11 -0.41 -0.22 20.04
C LEU A 11 -1.87 -0.70 20.04
N THR A 12 -2.53 -0.63 18.89
CA THR A 12 -3.92 -1.06 18.75
C THR A 12 -4.09 -2.56 18.96
N LEU A 13 -3.14 -3.38 18.50
CA LEU A 13 -3.13 -4.82 18.80
C LEU A 13 -2.91 -5.06 20.30
N MET A 14 -1.99 -4.34 20.95
CA MET A 14 -1.73 -4.51 22.38
C MET A 14 -2.89 -4.08 23.27
N SER A 15 -3.57 -2.98 22.92
CA SER A 15 -4.70 -2.47 23.69
C SER A 15 -5.96 -3.31 23.54
N GLY A 16 -6.08 -4.10 22.47
CA GLY A 16 -7.29 -4.86 22.17
C GLY A 16 -8.53 -4.01 22.02
N SER A 17 -8.38 -2.74 21.62
CA SER A 17 -9.46 -1.75 21.58
C SER A 17 -10.30 -1.82 20.30
N ARG A 18 -10.07 -2.81 19.44
CA ARG A 18 -10.70 -2.94 18.13
C ARG A 18 -11.62 -4.16 18.11
N ASP A 19 -12.90 -3.91 17.89
CA ASP A 19 -13.92 -4.96 17.76
C ASP A 19 -13.76 -5.77 16.46
N ASP A 20 -13.03 -5.23 15.48
CA ASP A 20 -12.72 -5.85 14.19
C ASP A 20 -11.39 -6.64 14.18
N THR A 21 -10.70 -6.76 15.32
CA THR A 21 -9.47 -7.57 15.46
C THR A 21 -9.79 -8.88 16.16
N GLY A 22 -9.83 -9.98 15.40
CA GLY A 22 -10.19 -11.30 15.93
C GLY A 22 -9.00 -12.07 16.50
N LEU A 23 -9.27 -13.22 17.13
CA LEU A 23 -8.22 -14.11 17.65
C LEU A 23 -7.23 -14.54 16.55
N ASP A 24 -7.71 -14.76 15.33
CA ASP A 24 -6.88 -15.14 14.19
C ASP A 24 -5.83 -14.06 13.84
N ASP A 25 -6.16 -12.77 14.00
CA ASP A 25 -5.22 -11.67 13.77
C ASP A 25 -4.11 -11.65 14.84
N TYR A 26 -4.46 -11.96 16.09
CA TYR A 26 -3.50 -12.09 17.19
C TYR A 26 -2.56 -13.28 16.98
N GLU A 27 -3.12 -14.44 16.64
CA GLU A 27 -2.33 -15.65 16.38
C GLU A 27 -1.41 -15.47 15.18
N GLY A 28 -1.91 -14.85 14.10
CA GLY A 28 -1.13 -14.47 12.94
C GLY A 28 0.03 -13.54 13.29
N ALA A 29 -0.24 -12.51 14.10
CA ALA A 29 0.79 -11.59 14.58
C ALA A 29 1.85 -12.27 15.46
N GLN A 30 1.50 -13.35 16.18
CA GLN A 30 2.42 -14.12 17.02
C GLN A 30 3.12 -15.28 16.28
N ASN A 31 2.78 -15.53 15.01
CA ASN A 31 3.35 -16.61 14.22
C ASN A 31 4.86 -16.41 13.98
N MET A 32 5.68 -17.10 14.77
CA MET A 32 7.13 -16.94 14.75
C MET A 32 7.76 -17.35 13.40
N GLN A 33 7.20 -18.36 12.73
CA GLN A 33 7.70 -18.80 11.43
C GLN A 33 7.47 -17.73 10.36
N LEU A 34 6.26 -17.15 10.31
CA LEU A 34 5.94 -16.05 9.40
C LEU A 34 6.83 -14.83 9.68
N GLN A 35 6.98 -14.45 10.95
CA GLN A 35 7.85 -13.34 11.32
C GLN A 35 9.31 -13.59 10.91
N SER A 36 9.81 -14.83 11.02
CA SER A 36 11.16 -15.17 10.57
C SER A 36 11.29 -15.02 9.06
N ARG A 37 10.33 -15.56 8.29
CA ARG A 37 10.32 -15.43 6.83
C ARG A 37 10.30 -13.97 6.38
N VAL A 38 9.47 -13.13 7.01
CA VAL A 38 9.43 -11.69 6.71
C VAL A 38 10.77 -11.02 7.04
N ARG A 39 11.39 -11.34 8.19
CA ARG A 39 12.72 -10.81 8.53
C ARG A 39 13.78 -11.22 7.52
N ASP A 40 13.75 -12.47 7.07
CA ASP A 40 14.73 -12.96 6.10
C ASP A 40 14.50 -12.32 4.73
N TRP A 41 13.26 -12.15 4.30
CA TRP A 41 12.92 -11.39 3.09
C TRP A 41 13.43 -9.94 3.16
N LEU A 42 13.21 -9.24 4.28
CA LEU A 42 13.71 -7.87 4.48
C LEU A 42 15.25 -7.77 4.49
N LYS A 43 15.97 -8.84 4.85
CA LYS A 43 17.44 -8.88 4.80
C LYS A 43 18.00 -9.08 3.40
N VAL A 44 17.27 -9.80 2.54
CA VAL A 44 17.67 -10.11 1.16
C VAL A 44 17.47 -8.90 0.23
N GLU A 45 16.70 -7.89 0.65
CA GLU A 45 16.49 -6.68 -0.16
C GLU A 45 17.78 -5.82 -0.24
N HIS A 46 18.44 -5.86 -1.40
CA HIS A 46 19.73 -5.20 -1.62
C HIS A 46 19.62 -3.72 -2.08
N HIS A 47 18.42 -3.24 -2.40
CA HIS A 47 18.22 -1.89 -2.93
C HIS A 47 18.05 -0.85 -1.83
N ARG A 48 19.14 -0.54 -1.14
CA ARG A 48 19.19 0.60 -0.21
C ARG A 48 19.35 1.90 -1.01
N ARG A 49 18.53 2.90 -0.66
CA ARG A 49 18.65 4.26 -1.19
C ARG A 49 18.65 5.24 -0.03
N ASP A 50 19.46 6.29 -0.14
CA ASP A 50 19.37 7.43 0.77
C ASP A 50 18.01 8.11 0.64
N PHE A 51 17.29 8.23 1.76
CA PHE A 51 15.98 8.87 1.82
C PHE A 51 16.03 10.33 1.33
N SER A 52 17.15 11.03 1.56
CA SER A 52 17.34 12.41 1.09
C SER A 52 17.29 12.54 -0.43
N GLN A 53 17.57 11.45 -1.16
CA GLN A 53 17.61 11.37 -2.62
C GLN A 53 16.26 10.94 -3.21
N VAL A 54 15.23 10.71 -2.40
CA VAL A 54 13.89 10.38 -2.88
C VAL A 54 13.23 11.66 -3.41
N PRO A 55 12.78 11.70 -4.68
CA PRO A 55 12.14 12.89 -5.23
C PRO A 55 10.89 13.24 -4.44
N GLY A 56 10.89 14.44 -3.85
CA GLY A 56 9.74 15.04 -3.19
C GLY A 56 9.06 16.07 -4.09
N PHE A 57 7.82 16.39 -3.75
CA PHE A 57 7.14 17.59 -4.23
C PHE A 57 6.66 18.36 -3.00
N ASN A 58 6.95 19.66 -2.98
CA ASN A 58 6.51 20.57 -1.93
C ASN A 58 5.93 21.82 -2.59
N SER A 59 4.75 22.24 -2.16
CA SER A 59 4.09 23.43 -2.66
C SER A 59 3.66 24.33 -1.51
N LYS A 60 3.27 25.58 -1.83
CA LYS A 60 2.87 26.57 -0.83
C LYS A 60 1.39 26.53 -0.47
N ASN A 61 0.58 25.76 -1.22
CA ASN A 61 -0.86 25.72 -0.99
C ASN A 61 -1.45 24.36 -1.37
N PHE A 62 -2.52 24.02 -0.67
CA PHE A 62 -3.23 22.75 -0.83
C PHE A 62 -3.72 22.48 -2.26
N ILE A 63 -4.15 23.51 -2.99
CA ILE A 63 -4.64 23.38 -4.36
C ILE A 63 -3.52 22.89 -5.28
N SER A 64 -2.30 23.40 -5.11
CA SER A 64 -1.14 22.99 -5.90
C SER A 64 -0.77 21.53 -5.66
N ASP A 65 -0.91 21.04 -4.42
CA ASP A 65 -0.68 19.62 -4.10
C ASP A 65 -1.71 18.72 -4.77
N ILE A 66 -3.00 19.10 -4.74
CA ILE A 66 -4.06 18.37 -5.44
C ILE A 66 -3.79 18.32 -6.95
N LEU A 67 -3.54 19.47 -7.57
CA LEU A 67 -3.28 19.53 -9.02
C LEU A 67 -2.05 18.69 -9.40
N TRP A 68 -0.99 18.70 -8.58
CA TRP A 68 0.16 17.85 -8.79
C TRP A 68 -0.20 16.36 -8.72
N MET A 69 -0.95 15.93 -7.71
CA MET A 69 -1.40 14.54 -7.58
C MET A 69 -2.29 14.11 -8.76
N LEU A 70 -3.23 14.95 -9.18
CA LEU A 70 -4.10 14.70 -10.34
C LEU A 70 -3.28 14.53 -11.63
N ASN A 71 -2.30 15.42 -11.86
CA ASN A 71 -1.39 15.30 -13.01
C ASN A 71 -0.58 14.00 -12.99
N LYS A 72 -0.14 13.54 -11.80
CA LYS A 72 0.56 12.26 -11.67
C LYS A 72 -0.35 11.07 -11.99
N LEU A 73 -1.60 11.08 -11.51
CA LEU A 73 -2.59 10.06 -11.85
C LEU A 73 -2.88 10.03 -13.36
N GLN A 74 -3.12 11.19 -13.96
CA GLN A 74 -3.37 11.34 -15.39
C GLN A 74 -2.19 10.81 -16.23
N SER A 75 -0.94 11.12 -15.83
CA SER A 75 0.27 10.62 -16.50
C SER A 75 0.41 9.09 -16.48
N LYS A 76 -0.34 8.41 -15.61
CA LYS A 76 -0.42 6.95 -15.51
C LYS A 76 -1.71 6.37 -16.13
N GLY A 77 -2.45 7.18 -16.89
CA GLY A 77 -3.69 6.78 -17.56
C GLY A 77 -4.91 6.72 -16.64
N LEU A 78 -4.83 7.26 -15.42
CA LEU A 78 -5.95 7.37 -14.49
C LEU A 78 -6.57 8.76 -14.64
N ASN A 79 -7.54 8.87 -15.56
CA ASN A 79 -8.07 10.16 -16.02
C ASN A 79 -9.35 10.60 -15.29
N GLU A 80 -9.83 9.80 -14.34
CA GLU A 80 -11.08 10.04 -13.64
C GLU A 80 -10.84 10.02 -12.13
N VAL A 81 -11.39 11.03 -11.45
CA VAL A 81 -11.43 11.14 -9.99
C VAL A 81 -12.82 11.62 -9.62
N VAL A 82 -13.52 10.82 -8.82
CA VAL A 82 -14.86 11.11 -8.32
C VAL A 82 -14.75 11.50 -6.85
N VAL A 83 -15.27 12.68 -6.50
CA VAL A 83 -15.33 13.16 -5.11
C VAL A 83 -16.79 13.22 -4.71
N VAL A 84 -17.13 12.53 -3.64
CA VAL A 84 -18.47 12.50 -3.06
C VAL A 84 -18.41 13.20 -1.70
N ASP A 85 -19.16 14.28 -1.55
CA ASP A 85 -19.36 14.92 -0.25
C ASP A 85 -20.28 14.04 0.61
N ILE A 86 -19.78 13.65 1.77
CA ILE A 86 -20.51 12.85 2.77
C ILE A 86 -20.55 13.58 4.12
N SER A 87 -20.34 14.90 4.10
CA SER A 87 -20.43 15.77 5.27
C SER A 87 -21.82 15.70 5.88
N LYS A 88 -21.87 15.73 7.21
CA LYS A 88 -23.12 15.76 7.97
C LYS A 88 -23.18 17.08 8.73
N SER A 89 -24.26 17.84 8.51
CA SER A 89 -24.42 19.19 9.07
C SER A 89 -24.39 19.22 10.60
N GLU A 90 -24.77 18.12 11.24
CA GLU A 90 -24.74 17.95 12.70
C GLU A 90 -23.34 17.99 13.32
N PHE A 91 -22.27 17.75 12.56
CA PHE A 91 -20.88 17.75 13.08
C PHE A 91 -20.06 18.97 12.65
N ASP A 92 -20.53 19.78 11.69
CA ASP A 92 -19.77 20.90 11.11
C ASP A 92 -18.35 20.50 10.65
N LEU A 93 -18.22 19.30 10.07
CA LEU A 93 -16.96 18.74 9.55
C LEU A 93 -17.08 18.39 8.07
N ASN A 94 -16.08 18.82 7.29
CA ASN A 94 -15.96 18.47 5.88
C ASN A 94 -15.42 17.04 5.73
N VAL A 95 -16.22 16.14 5.16
CA VAL A 95 -15.84 14.74 4.95
C VAL A 95 -16.14 14.36 3.50
N VAL A 96 -15.14 13.84 2.80
CA VAL A 96 -15.27 13.42 1.41
C VAL A 96 -14.86 11.97 1.22
N ARG A 97 -15.55 11.28 0.31
CA ARG A 97 -15.11 10.00 -0.24
C ARG A 97 -14.52 10.24 -1.63
N VAL A 98 -13.26 9.88 -1.81
CA VAL A 98 -12.57 9.98 -3.11
C VAL A 98 -12.49 8.60 -3.74
N LEU A 99 -12.98 8.46 -4.97
CA LEU A 99 -12.89 7.25 -5.77
C LEU A 99 -12.07 7.52 -7.03
N ILE A 100 -11.08 6.68 -7.30
CA ILE A 100 -10.21 6.80 -8.47
C ILE A 100 -10.27 5.47 -9.22
N PRO A 101 -11.14 5.34 -10.25
CA PRO A 101 -11.25 4.13 -11.05
C PRO A 101 -9.89 3.70 -11.61
N GLY A 102 -9.58 2.42 -11.46
CA GLY A 102 -8.31 1.83 -11.90
C GLY A 102 -7.20 1.82 -10.84
N LEU A 103 -7.34 2.51 -9.69
CA LEU A 103 -6.52 2.21 -8.52
C LEU A 103 -6.91 0.85 -7.91
N GLU A 104 -5.91 0.12 -7.41
CA GLU A 104 -6.14 -1.15 -6.73
C GLU A 104 -6.56 -0.88 -5.28
N GLY A 105 -7.48 -1.69 -4.77
CA GLY A 105 -7.86 -1.68 -3.36
C GLY A 105 -6.81 -2.35 -2.46
N ILE A 106 -7.09 -2.38 -1.16
CA ILE A 106 -6.29 -3.13 -0.19
C ILE A 106 -6.58 -4.62 -0.40
N ALA A 107 -5.55 -5.40 -0.72
CA ALA A 107 -5.70 -6.81 -1.11
C ALA A 107 -6.28 -7.69 0.02
N ASP A 108 -6.01 -7.32 1.27
CA ASP A 108 -6.42 -8.10 2.45
C ASP A 108 -7.85 -7.80 2.92
N VAL A 109 -8.58 -6.92 2.21
CA VAL A 109 -9.98 -6.62 2.53
C VAL A 109 -10.90 -7.67 1.88
N PRO A 110 -11.83 -8.29 2.64
CA PRO A 110 -12.79 -9.24 2.09
C PRO A 110 -13.53 -8.70 0.87
N GLY A 111 -13.62 -9.51 -0.18
CA GLY A 111 -14.27 -9.12 -1.43
C GLY A 111 -13.39 -8.30 -2.39
N TYR A 112 -12.10 -8.11 -2.08
CA TYR A 112 -11.14 -7.55 -3.03
C TYR A 112 -11.14 -8.32 -4.35
N LYS A 113 -11.18 -7.58 -5.46
CA LYS A 113 -11.08 -8.11 -6.83
C LYS A 113 -9.98 -7.34 -7.57
N PRO A 114 -8.95 -8.04 -8.09
CA PRO A 114 -7.90 -7.39 -8.85
C PRO A 114 -8.44 -6.60 -10.04
N GLY A 115 -8.05 -5.34 -10.13
CA GLY A 115 -8.32 -4.46 -11.24
C GLY A 115 -7.60 -4.89 -12.51
N LYS A 116 -7.76 -4.12 -13.59
CA LYS A 116 -7.09 -4.40 -14.87
C LYS A 116 -5.57 -4.47 -14.71
N ARG A 117 -4.97 -3.53 -13.98
CA ARG A 117 -3.51 -3.43 -13.83
C ARG A 117 -2.93 -4.60 -13.06
N ALA A 118 -3.53 -4.98 -11.94
CA ALA A 118 -3.11 -6.17 -11.19
C ALA A 118 -3.27 -7.46 -12.03
N ARG A 119 -4.38 -7.61 -12.76
CA ARG A 119 -4.58 -8.78 -13.65
C ARG A 119 -3.56 -8.84 -14.78
N ASP A 120 -3.27 -7.72 -15.43
CA ASP A 120 -2.26 -7.65 -16.49
C ASP A 120 -0.87 -8.04 -15.96
N LEU A 121 -0.50 -7.56 -14.77
CA LEU A 121 0.74 -7.95 -14.09
C LEU A 121 0.77 -9.44 -13.77
N LEU A 122 -0.27 -9.99 -13.14
CA LEU A 122 -0.36 -11.41 -12.79
C LEU A 122 -0.25 -12.30 -14.03
N ASN A 123 -0.92 -11.92 -15.12
CA ASN A 123 -0.84 -12.62 -16.40
C ASN A 123 0.56 -12.55 -17.03
N SER A 124 1.29 -11.45 -16.81
CA SER A 124 2.66 -11.30 -17.31
C SER A 124 3.64 -12.16 -16.52
N VAL A 125 3.50 -12.24 -15.19
CA VAL A 125 4.35 -13.04 -14.31
C VAL A 125 4.08 -14.54 -14.51
N ALA A 126 2.81 -14.94 -14.67
CA ALA A 126 2.43 -16.33 -14.93
C ALA A 126 2.96 -16.87 -16.28
N LYS A 127 3.37 -15.99 -17.19
CA LYS A 127 3.97 -16.35 -18.48
C LYS A 127 5.49 -16.43 -18.48
N VAL A 128 6.16 -16.09 -17.37
CA VAL A 128 7.63 -16.21 -17.24
C VAL A 128 7.97 -17.62 -16.76
N PRO A 129 8.70 -18.45 -17.54
CA PRO A 129 9.18 -19.75 -17.07
C PRO A 129 10.14 -19.59 -15.89
N VAL A 130 10.04 -20.46 -14.89
CA VAL A 130 10.79 -20.43 -13.61
C VAL A 130 12.30 -20.74 -13.78
N GLU A 131 12.84 -20.80 -15.00
CA GLU A 131 14.19 -21.33 -15.27
C GLU A 131 15.37 -20.35 -15.08
N THR A 132 15.18 -19.08 -14.68
CA THR A 132 16.31 -18.11 -14.67
C THR A 132 16.92 -17.79 -13.30
N VAL A 133 16.44 -18.36 -12.18
CA VAL A 133 16.97 -18.00 -10.84
C VAL A 133 18.18 -18.83 -10.42
N GLN A 134 18.51 -19.94 -11.09
CA GLN A 134 19.60 -20.85 -10.65
C GLN A 134 20.99 -20.60 -11.28
N ARG A 135 21.21 -19.55 -12.08
CA ARG A 135 22.48 -19.37 -12.83
C ARG A 135 23.31 -18.14 -12.44
N ARG A 136 23.29 -17.74 -11.18
CA ARG A 136 24.14 -16.65 -10.63
C ARG A 136 24.84 -16.98 -9.30
N GLU A 137 25.12 -18.27 -9.04
CA GLU A 137 26.00 -18.68 -7.93
C GLU A 137 27.39 -19.18 -8.39
N GLU A 138 27.72 -19.09 -9.68
CA GLU A 138 29.10 -19.32 -10.14
C GLU A 138 29.64 -18.04 -10.80
N VAL A 139 30.86 -17.66 -10.42
CA VAL A 139 31.60 -16.40 -10.73
C VAL A 139 31.18 -15.26 -9.78
N VAL A 140 31.80 -15.06 -8.61
CA VAL A 140 33.23 -14.79 -8.30
C VAL A 140 33.54 -15.22 -6.86
#